data_AF-A0A3D4G1W5-F1
#
_entry.id   AF-A0A3D4G1W5-F1
#
_cell.length_a   1.000
_cell.length_b   1.000
_cell.length_c   1.000
_cell.angle_alpha   90.00
_cell.angle_beta   90.00
_cell.angle_gamma   90.00
#
_symmetry.space_group_name_H-M   'P 1'
#
loop_
_entity.id
_entity.type
_entity.pdbx_description
1 polymer ?
#
loop_
_entity_poly.entity_id
_entity_poly.type
_entity_poly.pdbx_seq_one_letter_code
_entity_poly.pdbx_strand_id
1 'polypeptide(L)'
;MSRPRTLAAIGLMLFGLEVATGAVSVVVVRLWAGLTASLTGSEFVVSGPRYLTGVLLILTGGVMFWADRFREGIWTKRSACPNCGVQTRRVKRRRWDRILPRILKIDVTRQSCMRCGWSGLST
;
A
#
# COMPACT_ATOMS: atom_id res chain seq x y z
N MET A 1 5.05 9.28 0.13
CA MET A 1 4.00 10.28 -0.17
C MET A 1 3.31 9.85 -1.47
N SER A 2 2.63 8.70 -1.45
CA SER A 2 1.60 8.45 -2.45
C SER A 2 0.48 9.47 -2.15
N ARG A 3 0.34 10.44 -3.06
CA ARG A 3 -0.50 11.63 -2.80
C ARG A 3 -1.94 11.15 -2.71
N PRO A 4 -2.79 11.65 -1.79
CA PRO A 4 -4.23 11.33 -1.74
C PRO A 4 -4.94 11.52 -3.10
N ARG A 5 -4.34 12.34 -3.97
CA ARG A 5 -4.71 12.53 -5.39
C ARG A 5 -4.68 11.25 -6.23
N THR A 6 -3.80 10.29 -5.94
CA THR A 6 -3.71 9.02 -6.68
C THR A 6 -4.89 8.11 -6.38
N LEU A 7 -5.26 7.96 -5.11
CA LEU A 7 -6.46 7.21 -4.71
C LEU A 7 -7.73 7.88 -5.23
N ALA A 8 -7.81 9.21 -5.14
CA ALA A 8 -8.92 9.95 -5.71
C ALA A 8 -9.01 9.75 -7.24
N ALA A 9 -7.89 9.79 -7.96
CA ALA A 9 -7.84 9.55 -9.40
C ALA A 9 -8.26 8.11 -9.78
N ILE A 10 -7.77 7.10 -9.07
CA ILE A 10 -8.18 5.70 -9.28
C ILE A 10 -9.68 5.55 -9.02
N GLY A 11 -10.18 6.12 -7.92
CA GLY A 11 -11.62 6.10 -7.60
C GLY A 11 -12.47 6.77 -8.68
N LEU A 12 -12.04 7.92 -9.19
CA LEU A 12 -12.73 8.65 -10.26
C LEU A 12 -12.69 7.89 -11.59
N MET A 13 -11.58 7.21 -11.91
CA MET A 13 -11.49 6.33 -13.07
C MET A 13 -12.43 5.12 -12.96
N LEU A 14 -12.48 4.47 -11.79
CA LEU A 14 -13.39 3.34 -11.56
C LEU A 14 -14.85 3.78 -11.62
N PHE A 15 -15.17 4.94 -11.04
CA PHE A 15 -16.52 5.51 -11.11
C PHE A 15 -16.90 5.89 -12.56
N GLY A 16 -15.99 6.52 -13.30
CA GLY A 16 -16.21 6.83 -14.72
C GLY A 16 -16.39 5.57 -15.56
N LEU A 17 -15.60 4.52 -15.29
CA LEU A 17 -15.75 3.23 -15.95
C LEU A 17 -17.13 2.60 -15.66
N GLU A 18 -17.58 2.67 -14.41
CA GLU A 18 -18.90 2.16 -14.03
C GLU A 18 -20.03 2.93 -14.72
N VAL A 19 -19.98 4.27 -14.72
CA VAL A 19 -20.98 5.11 -15.40
C VAL A 19 -20.99 4.86 -16.90
N ALA A 20 -19.82 4.63 -17.51
CA ALA A 20 -19.70 4.43 -18.95
C ALA A 20 -20.09 3.02 -19.43
N THR A 21 -19.88 1.98 -18.61
CA THR A 21 -19.96 0.58 -19.07
C THR A 21 -20.72 -0.37 -18.16
N GLY A 22 -21.01 0.01 -16.92
CA GLY A 22 -21.54 -0.91 -15.90
C GLY A 22 -20.60 -2.07 -15.57
N ALA A 23 -19.31 -1.98 -15.92
CA ALA A 23 -18.40 -3.11 -15.81
C ALA A 23 -18.18 -3.57 -14.35
N VAL A 24 -18.16 -2.65 -13.39
CA VAL A 24 -17.94 -2.98 -11.98
C VAL A 24 -19.16 -3.69 -11.42
N SER A 25 -20.37 -3.20 -11.69
CA SER A 25 -21.60 -3.88 -11.26
C SER A 25 -21.74 -5.28 -11.89
N VAL A 26 -21.44 -5.42 -13.18
CA VAL A 26 -21.43 -6.74 -13.85
C VAL A 26 -20.42 -7.68 -13.20
N VAL A 27 -19.20 -7.22 -12.95
CA VAL A 27 -18.17 -8.04 -12.28
C VAL A 27 -18.64 -8.49 -10.90
N VAL A 28 -19.23 -7.60 -10.10
CA VAL A 28 -19.76 -7.93 -8.77
C VAL A 28 -20.87 -8.98 -8.85
N VAL A 29 -21.82 -8.82 -9.77
CA VAL A 29 -22.92 -9.79 -9.97
C VAL A 29 -22.38 -11.15 -10.40
N ARG A 30 -21.39 -11.19 -11.31
CA ARG A 30 -20.75 -12.44 -11.75
C ARG A 30 -19.94 -13.11 -10.64
N LEU A 31 -19.28 -12.32 -9.79
CA LEU A 31 -18.57 -12.83 -8.63
C LEU A 31 -19.52 -13.48 -7.63
N TRP A 32 -20.65 -12.81 -7.37
CA TRP A 32 -21.71 -13.31 -6.49
C TRP A 32 -22.32 -14.60 -7.03
N ALA A 33 -22.69 -14.62 -8.32
CA ALA A 33 -23.23 -15.81 -8.96
C ALA A 33 -22.24 -17.00 -8.94
N GLY A 34 -20.94 -16.73 -9.15
CA GLY A 34 -19.91 -17.76 -9.04
C GLY A 34 -19.72 -18.27 -7.61
N LEU A 35 -19.83 -17.39 -6.61
CA LEU A 35 -19.77 -17.78 -5.20
C LEU A 35 -20.96 -18.66 -4.83
N THR A 36 -22.18 -18.26 -5.20
CA THR A 36 -23.37 -19.07 -4.95
C THR A 36 -23.26 -20.44 -5.63
N ALA A 37 -22.78 -20.49 -6.87
CA ALA A 37 -22.58 -21.75 -7.58
C ALA A 37 -21.55 -22.66 -6.89
N SER A 38 -20.47 -22.08 -6.35
CA SER A 38 -19.48 -22.85 -5.58
C SER A 38 -20.03 -23.42 -4.27
N LEU A 39 -20.99 -22.75 -3.64
CA LEU A 39 -21.59 -23.15 -2.38
C LEU A 39 -22.72 -24.17 -2.56
N THR A 40 -23.52 -24.02 -3.62
CA THR A 40 -24.68 -24.89 -3.89
C THR A 40 -24.37 -26.05 -4.82
N GLY A 41 -23.18 -26.08 -5.41
CA GLY A 41 -22.80 -27.07 -6.42
C GLY A 41 -23.56 -26.89 -7.75
N SER A 42 -24.21 -25.74 -7.96
CA SER A 42 -24.92 -25.46 -9.21
C SER A 42 -23.93 -25.18 -10.36
N GLU A 43 -24.43 -25.24 -11.59
CA GLU A 43 -23.61 -24.92 -12.76
C GLU A 43 -23.09 -23.48 -12.71
N PHE A 44 -21.80 -23.32 -13.00
CA PHE A 44 -21.21 -22.00 -13.07
C PHE A 44 -21.59 -21.31 -14.38
N VAL A 45 -22.05 -20.06 -14.27
CA VAL A 45 -22.29 -19.21 -15.46
C VAL A 45 -20.98 -18.92 -16.22
N VAL A 46 -19.84 -18.99 -15.54
CA VAL A 46 -18.49 -18.89 -16.11
C VAL A 46 -17.72 -20.12 -15.66
N SER A 47 -17.12 -20.88 -16.58
CA SER A 47 -16.38 -22.12 -16.27
C SER A 47 -15.58 -22.03 -14.96
N GLY A 48 -15.78 -22.97 -14.03
CA GLY A 48 -15.12 -23.01 -12.71
C GLY A 48 -13.64 -22.60 -12.68
N PRO A 49 -12.76 -23.10 -13.58
CA PRO A 49 -11.35 -22.68 -13.61
C PRO A 49 -11.15 -21.19 -13.88
N ARG A 50 -11.95 -20.58 -14.77
CA ARG A 50 -11.88 -19.13 -15.04
C ARG A 50 -12.30 -18.30 -13.84
N TYR A 51 -13.35 -18.74 -13.13
CA TYR A 51 -13.79 -18.10 -11.89
C TYR A 51 -12.67 -18.12 -10.84
N LEU A 52 -12.05 -19.27 -10.61
CA LEU A 52 -10.94 -19.42 -9.66
C LEU A 52 -9.74 -18.55 -10.03
N THR A 53 -9.34 -18.52 -11.30
CA THR A 53 -8.25 -17.63 -11.73
C THR A 53 -8.57 -16.15 -11.52
N GLY A 54 -9.82 -15.74 -11.77
CA GLY A 54 -10.26 -14.37 -11.53
C GLY A 54 -10.21 -13.99 -10.05
N VAL A 55 -10.69 -14.87 -9.17
CA VAL A 55 -10.64 -14.67 -7.72
C VAL A 55 -9.19 -14.59 -7.22
N LEU A 56 -8.30 -15.48 -7.68
CA LEU A 56 -6.88 -15.44 -7.32
C LEU A 56 -6.23 -14.12 -7.71
N LEU A 57 -6.48 -13.63 -8.93
CA LEU A 57 -5.94 -12.34 -9.38
C LEU A 57 -6.43 -11.18 -8.51
N ILE A 58 -7.73 -11.15 -8.18
CA ILE A 58 -8.30 -10.12 -7.28
C ILE A 58 -7.64 -10.18 -5.90
N LEU A 59 -7.47 -11.37 -5.32
CA LEU A 59 -6.83 -11.55 -4.02
C LEU A 59 -5.37 -11.10 -4.05
N THR A 60 -4.60 -11.49 -5.07
CA THR A 60 -3.19 -11.07 -5.21
C THR A 60 -3.07 -9.55 -5.34
N GLY A 61 -3.91 -8.90 -6.14
CA GLY A 61 -3.94 -7.44 -6.26
C GLY A 61 -4.29 -6.76 -4.93
N GLY A 62 -5.26 -7.31 -4.20
CA GLY A 62 -5.64 -6.83 -2.86
C GLY A 62 -4.49 -6.94 -1.85
N VAL A 63 -3.78 -8.07 -1.84
CA VAL A 63 -2.60 -8.28 -0.98
C VAL A 63 -1.47 -7.31 -1.34
N MET A 64 -1.19 -7.10 -2.62
CA MET A 64 -0.17 -6.13 -3.06
C MET A 64 -0.50 -4.71 -2.62
N PHE A 65 -1.76 -4.29 -2.80
CA PHE A 65 -2.23 -2.97 -2.36
C PHE A 65 -2.13 -2.82 -0.83
N TRP A 66 -2.52 -3.85 -0.09
CA TRP A 66 -2.46 -3.86 1.37
C TRP A 66 -1.02 -3.83 1.87
N ALA A 67 -0.12 -4.62 1.28
CA ALA A 67 1.30 -4.64 1.61
C ALA A 67 1.98 -3.28 1.36
N ASP A 68 1.63 -2.57 0.29
CA ASP A 68 2.13 -1.23 0.00
C ASP A 68 1.68 -0.22 1.07
N ARG A 69 0.39 -0.25 1.43
CA ARG A 69 -0.16 0.57 2.54
C ARG A 69 0.50 0.26 3.88
N PHE A 70 0.72 -1.02 4.19
CA PHE A 70 1.39 -1.43 5.43
C PHE A 70 2.84 -0.96 5.48
N ARG A 71 3.56 -1.02 4.35
CA ARG A 71 4.90 -0.45 4.25
C ARG A 71 4.87 1.04 4.60
N GLU A 72 3.99 1.84 3.99
CA GLU A 72 3.92 3.28 4.30
C GLU A 72 3.65 3.57 5.79
N GLY A 73 2.81 2.76 6.45
CA GLY A 73 2.54 2.87 7.89
C GLY A 73 3.73 2.54 8.79
N ILE A 74 4.59 1.60 8.40
CA ILE A 74 5.79 1.23 9.16
C ILE A 74 6.90 2.28 8.98
N TRP A 75 7.09 2.79 7.76
CA TRP A 75 8.11 3.81 7.47
C TRP A 75 7.85 5.13 8.20
N THR A 76 6.59 5.49 8.46
CA THR A 76 6.24 6.70 9.23
C THR A 76 6.53 6.55 10.73
N LYS A 77 6.44 5.33 11.28
CA LYS A 77 6.69 5.04 12.71
C LYS A 77 8.17 4.94 13.08
N ARG A 78 9.08 4.70 12.14
CA ARG A 78 10.54 4.65 12.43
C ARG A 78 11.19 5.98 12.80
N SER A 79 10.42 7.06 12.87
CA SER A 79 10.91 8.38 13.25
C SER A 79 10.78 8.67 14.75
N ALA A 80 10.49 7.69 15.61
CA ALA A 80 10.43 7.94 17.06
C ALA A 80 11.83 8.15 17.67
N CYS A 81 11.98 9.16 18.52
CA CYS A 81 13.24 9.43 19.21
C CYS A 81 13.53 8.31 20.23
N PRO A 82 14.74 7.73 20.25
CA PRO A 82 15.08 6.68 21.21
C PRO A 82 15.06 7.15 22.68
N ASN A 83 15.22 8.46 22.93
CA ASN A 83 15.30 8.99 24.28
C ASN A 83 13.91 9.35 24.87
N CYS A 84 12.99 9.85 24.04
CA CYS A 84 11.70 10.37 24.53
C CYS A 84 10.47 9.83 23.80
N GLY A 85 10.64 8.94 22.82
CA GLY A 85 9.56 8.34 22.02
C GLY A 85 8.83 9.30 21.08
N VAL A 86 9.13 10.60 21.12
CA VAL A 86 8.46 11.61 20.30
C VAL A 86 8.96 11.55 18.86
N GLN A 87 8.07 11.86 17.91
CA GLN A 87 8.39 11.93 16.49
C GLN A 87 9.55 12.92 16.22
N THR A 88 10.52 12.47 15.45
CA THR A 88 11.71 13.24 15.06
C THR A 88 11.50 13.85 13.67
N ARG A 89 12.14 15.00 13.43
CA ARG A 89 12.11 15.68 12.14
C ARG A 89 13.35 15.30 11.33
N ARG A 90 13.17 15.01 10.04
CA ARG A 90 14.30 14.85 9.11
C ARG A 90 15.03 16.18 8.94
N VAL A 91 16.35 16.15 9.08
CA VAL A 91 17.23 17.34 8.92
C VAL A 91 18.14 17.14 7.70
N LYS A 92 18.57 18.25 7.09
CA LYS A 92 19.52 18.24 5.97
C LYS A 92 20.80 17.51 6.38
N ARG A 93 21.22 16.52 5.57
CA ARG A 93 22.45 15.73 5.79
C ARG A 93 23.69 16.61 5.60
N ARG A 94 24.70 16.43 6.45
CA ARG A 94 26.03 17.02 6.21
C ARG A 94 26.74 16.28 5.08
N ARG A 95 27.76 16.91 4.48
CA ARG A 95 28.49 16.36 3.32
C ARG A 95 29.11 14.98 3.66
N TRP A 96 29.63 14.85 4.88
CA TRP A 96 30.22 13.62 5.42
C TRP A 96 29.20 12.48 5.64
N ASP A 97 27.95 12.81 6.01
CA ASP A 97 26.87 11.81 6.21
C ASP A 97 26.39 11.17 4.90
N ARG A 98 26.85 11.64 3.74
CA ARG A 98 26.52 11.02 2.43
C ARG A 98 27.39 9.81 2.11
N ILE A 99 28.50 9.63 2.83
CA ILE A 99 29.45 8.56 2.56
C ILE A 99 28.98 7.24 3.21
N LEU A 100 28.48 7.31 4.44
CA LEU A 100 27.93 6.18 5.20
C LEU A 100 26.95 5.27 4.43
N PRO A 101 25.92 5.79 3.73
CA PRO A 101 25.00 4.93 2.98
C PRO A 101 25.66 4.18 1.81
N ARG A 102 26.77 4.69 1.26
CA ARG A 102 27.51 3.97 0.21
C ARG A 102 28.29 2.78 0.76
N ILE A 103 28.82 2.91 1.97
CA ILE A 103 29.64 1.87 2.62
C ILE A 103 28.74 0.79 3.23
N LEU A 104 27.71 1.19 3.97
CA LEU A 104 26.84 0.27 4.70
C LEU A 104 25.70 -0.33 3.86
N LYS A 105 25.48 0.15 2.62
CA LYS A 105 24.31 -0.22 1.77
C LYS A 105 22.95 -0.08 2.47
N ILE A 106 22.86 0.75 3.51
CA ILE A 106 21.64 1.02 4.26
C ILE A 106 21.28 2.51 4.07
N ASP A 107 20.00 2.79 3.86
CA ASP A 107 19.49 4.14 3.67
C ASP A 107 19.36 4.87 5.02
N VAL A 108 20.39 5.64 5.39
CA VAL A 108 20.46 6.29 6.71
C VAL A 108 19.99 7.74 6.62
N THR A 109 18.91 8.14 7.30
CA THR A 109 18.45 9.53 7.36
C THR A 109 18.89 10.21 8.65
N ARG A 110 19.32 11.48 8.57
CA ARG A 110 19.61 12.27 9.77
C ARG A 110 18.30 12.83 10.33
N GLN A 111 18.02 12.54 11.58
CA GLN A 111 16.82 12.96 12.29
C GLN A 111 17.20 13.75 13.54
N SER A 112 16.33 14.69 13.93
CA SER A 112 16.46 15.48 15.15
C SER A 112 15.15 15.49 15.92
N CYS A 113 15.23 15.31 17.24
CA CYS A 113 14.09 15.44 18.13
C CYS A 113 13.95 16.89 18.59
N MET A 114 12.76 17.47 18.42
CA MET A 114 12.49 18.84 18.90
C MET A 114 12.34 18.93 20.43
N ARG A 115 12.03 17.82 21.11
CA ARG A 115 11.74 17.82 22.54
C ARG A 115 13.00 17.66 23.42
N CYS A 116 13.89 16.74 23.05
CA CYS A 116 15.10 16.44 23.82
C CYS A 116 16.40 16.87 23.13
N GLY A 117 16.33 17.49 21.95
CA GLY A 117 17.51 17.96 21.20
C GLY A 117 18.38 16.85 20.62
N TRP A 118 17.99 15.57 20.76
CA TRP A 118 18.75 14.45 20.19
C TRP A 118 18.87 14.61 18.67
N SER A 119 20.09 14.50 18.14
CA SER A 119 20.32 14.44 16.71
C SER A 119 21.17 13.22 16.37
N GLY A 120 20.70 12.41 15.43
CA GLY A 120 21.36 11.16 15.09
C GLY A 120 20.94 10.64 13.73
N LEU A 121 21.55 9.54 13.34
CA LEU A 121 21.24 8.82 12.11
C LEU A 121 20.27 7.69 12.45
N SER A 122 19.19 7.56 11.68
CA SER A 122 18.22 6.47 11.79
C SER A 122 17.90 5.88 10.42
N THR A 123 17.56 4.60 10.42
CA THR A 123 17.34 3.76 9.22
C THR A 123 15.87 3.47 8.97
#